data_AF-A0A932U383-F1
#
_entry.id   AF-A0A932U383-F1
#
_cell.length_a   1.000
_cell.length_b   1.000
_cell.length_c   1.000
_cell.angle_alpha   90.00
_cell.angle_beta   90.00
_cell.angle_gamma   90.00
#
_symmetry.space_group_name_H-M   'P 1'
#
loop_
_entity.id
_entity.type
_entity.pdbx_description
1 polymer ?
#
loop_
_entity_poly.entity_id
_entity_poly.type
_entity_poly.pdbx_seq_one_letter_code
_entity_poly.pdbx_strand_id
1 'polypeptide(L)'
;MDHKEFNIRIPWPTLRWEREQLARWLPSRGNVLFTLVMIAALLWAQSAGAVPFRAESAASTGTIAYQGRLADSSGNPLTQTLNMSFRLYSAVTGGTPLWTEQWTGPNGVKVSDGLFNVMLGSRRRLPRV
;
A
#
# COMPACT_ATOMS: atom_id res chain seq x y z
N MET A 1 70.15 34.52 16.37
CA MET A 1 68.78 33.97 16.25
C MET A 1 68.41 34.12 14.78
N ASP A 2 68.69 33.10 13.98
CA ASP A 2 68.42 33.12 12.53
C ASP A 2 67.04 32.52 12.25
N HIS A 3 66.19 33.29 11.58
CA HIS A 3 64.87 32.84 11.15
C HIS A 3 65.02 32.26 9.74
N LYS A 4 64.95 30.94 9.59
CA LYS A 4 64.92 30.29 8.27
C LYS A 4 63.48 30.33 7.76
N GLU A 5 63.20 31.21 6.80
CA GLU A 5 61.97 31.16 6.02
C GLU A 5 62.00 29.97 5.04
N PHE A 6 60.97 29.13 5.09
CA PHE A 6 60.75 28.03 4.15
C PHE A 6 59.69 28.44 3.12
N ASN A 7 60.12 28.73 1.90
CA ASN A 7 59.25 29.03 0.77
C ASN A 7 58.84 27.73 0.07
N ILE A 8 57.59 27.28 0.26
CA ILE A 8 57.05 26.09 -0.41
C ILE A 8 56.24 26.55 -1.62
N ARG A 9 56.77 26.33 -2.84
CA ARG A 9 56.00 26.50 -4.08
C ARG A 9 55.24 25.20 -4.36
N ILE A 10 53.92 25.23 -4.17
CA ILE A 10 53.02 24.14 -4.57
C ILE A 10 52.62 24.36 -6.04
N PRO A 11 53.00 23.48 -6.98
CA PRO A 11 52.55 23.60 -8.37
C PRO A 11 51.09 23.14 -8.47
N TRP A 12 50.23 24.01 -8.98
CA TRP A 12 48.84 23.66 -9.26
C TRP A 12 48.78 22.74 -10.49
N PRO A 13 48.11 21.58 -10.41
CA PRO A 13 47.88 20.76 -11.59
C PRO A 13 46.97 21.55 -12.53
N THR A 14 47.40 21.80 -13.76
CA THR A 14 46.50 22.30 -14.79
C THR A 14 45.51 21.18 -15.14
N LEU A 15 44.34 21.17 -14.49
CA LEU A 15 43.25 20.27 -14.85
C LEU A 15 42.75 20.64 -16.26
N ARG A 16 43.30 19.99 -17.27
CA ARG A 16 42.89 20.10 -18.67
C ARG A 16 41.60 19.31 -18.97
N TRP A 17 40.99 18.70 -17.96
CA TRP A 17 40.05 17.58 -18.12
C TRP A 17 38.56 17.97 -18.12
N GLU A 18 38.17 19.21 -17.84
CA GLU A 18 36.75 19.51 -17.57
C GLU A 18 35.88 19.88 -18.79
N ARG A 19 36.44 20.29 -19.93
CA ARG A 19 35.59 20.77 -21.04
C ARG A 19 35.25 19.71 -22.09
N GLU A 20 36.11 18.71 -22.27
CA GLU A 20 35.95 17.69 -23.32
C GLU A 20 35.37 16.36 -22.81
N GLN A 21 35.53 16.05 -21.52
CA GLN A 21 35.02 14.80 -20.93
C GLN A 21 33.53 14.85 -20.59
N LEU A 22 32.96 16.04 -20.39
CA LEU A 22 31.52 16.21 -20.12
C LEU A 22 30.68 15.89 -21.36
N ALA A 23 31.16 16.22 -22.56
CA ALA A 23 30.43 16.01 -23.82
C ALA A 23 30.17 14.54 -24.15
N ARG A 24 30.96 13.63 -23.57
CA ARG A 24 30.87 12.18 -23.80
C ARG A 24 29.79 11.50 -22.95
N TRP A 25 29.30 12.17 -21.91
CA TRP A 25 28.20 11.72 -21.06
C TRP A 25 26.88 12.41 -21.38
N LEU A 26 26.84 13.34 -22.36
CA LEU A 26 25.58 13.86 -22.83
C LEU A 26 24.83 12.74 -23.57
N PRO A 27 23.60 12.41 -23.17
CA PRO A 27 22.75 11.54 -23.97
C PRO A 27 22.68 12.10 -25.39
N SER A 28 22.81 11.23 -26.40
CA SER A 28 22.68 11.64 -27.79
C SER A 28 21.35 12.37 -28.01
N ARG A 29 21.28 13.28 -28.99
CA ARG A 29 20.05 14.03 -29.28
C ARG A 29 18.83 13.10 -29.47
N GLY A 30 19.06 11.90 -30.00
CA GLY A 30 18.03 10.85 -30.14
C GLY A 30 17.58 10.25 -28.80
N ASN A 31 18.50 9.98 -27.86
CA ASN A 31 18.13 9.49 -26.53
C ASN A 31 17.28 10.50 -25.76
N VAL A 32 17.63 11.79 -25.85
CA VAL A 32 16.86 12.86 -25.17
C VAL A 32 15.42 12.92 -25.68
N LEU A 33 15.24 12.88 -27.00
CA LEU A 33 13.90 12.89 -27.60
C LEU A 33 13.10 11.64 -27.22
N PHE A 34 13.74 10.47 -27.25
CA PHE A 34 13.11 9.21 -26.86
C PHE A 34 12.66 9.22 -25.39
N THR A 35 13.52 9.68 -24.48
CA THR A 35 13.19 9.79 -23.04
C THR A 35 12.04 10.76 -22.80
N LEU A 36 12.02 11.92 -23.47
CA LEU A 36 10.94 12.89 -23.32
C LEU A 36 9.58 12.35 -23.82
N VAL A 37 9.56 11.62 -24.93
CA VAL A 37 8.34 10.96 -25.44
C VAL A 37 7.84 9.89 -24.48
N MET A 38 8.75 9.08 -23.92
CA MET A 38 8.40 8.06 -22.93
C MET A 38 7.80 8.68 -21.66
N ILE A 39 8.41 9.74 -21.13
CA ILE A 39 7.92 10.45 -19.96
C ILE A 39 6.55 11.08 -20.25
N ALA A 40 6.37 11.76 -21.38
CA ALA A 40 5.08 12.35 -21.75
C ALA A 40 3.98 11.29 -21.88
N ALA A 41 4.27 10.13 -22.50
CA ALA A 41 3.35 9.01 -22.58
C ALA A 41 3.00 8.45 -21.19
N LEU A 42 3.99 8.34 -20.30
CA LEU A 42 3.79 7.86 -18.92
C LEU A 42 2.97 8.86 -18.09
N LEU A 43 3.20 10.16 -18.26
CA LEU A 43 2.44 11.23 -17.61
C LEU A 43 1.01 11.33 -18.13
N TRP A 44 0.77 10.95 -19.38
CA TRP A 44 -0.59 10.89 -19.93
C TRP A 44 -1.33 9.64 -19.44
N ALA A 45 -0.64 8.49 -19.36
CA ALA A 45 -1.21 7.22 -18.88
C ALA A 45 -1.66 7.26 -17.42
N GLN A 46 -0.98 8.02 -16.55
CA GLN A 46 -1.40 8.25 -15.15
C GLN A 46 -2.70 9.06 -15.02
N SER A 47 -3.03 9.93 -15.97
CA SER A 47 -4.27 10.71 -15.95
C SER A 47 -5.48 9.93 -16.51
N ALA A 48 -5.22 8.90 -17.32
CA ALA A 48 -6.25 8.02 -17.90
C ALA A 48 -6.64 6.84 -16.99
N GLY A 49 -6.05 6.71 -15.79
CA GLY A 49 -6.29 5.59 -14.89
C GLY A 49 -5.76 4.24 -15.40
N ALA A 50 -4.91 4.25 -16.44
CA ALA A 50 -4.35 3.05 -17.07
C ALA A 50 -3.22 2.40 -16.24
N VAL A 51 -2.69 3.11 -15.24
CA VAL A 51 -1.76 2.56 -14.25
C VAL A 51 -2.47 2.42 -12.90
N PRO A 52 -2.75 1.18 -12.44
CA PRO A 52 -3.31 0.99 -11.11
C PRO A 52 -2.21 1.26 -10.08
N PHE A 53 -2.12 2.48 -9.54
CA PHE A 53 -1.48 2.66 -8.22
C PHE A 53 -2.49 2.23 -7.16
N ARG A 54 -2.81 0.93 -7.16
CA ARG A 54 -3.56 0.33 -6.09
C ARG A 54 -2.55 0.12 -4.97
N ALA A 55 -2.67 0.88 -3.89
CA ALA A 55 -2.03 0.49 -2.64
C ALA A 55 -2.60 -0.88 -2.28
N GLU A 56 -1.84 -1.93 -2.57
CA GLU A 56 -2.17 -3.27 -2.11
C GLU A 56 -2.00 -3.24 -0.61
N SER A 57 -3.12 -3.16 0.12
CA SER A 57 -3.09 -3.30 1.56
C SER A 57 -2.49 -4.67 1.84
N ALA A 58 -1.23 -4.69 2.30
CA ALA A 58 -0.59 -5.93 2.68
C ALA A 58 -1.52 -6.59 3.70
N ALA A 59 -2.02 -7.76 3.37
CA ALA A 59 -3.01 -8.41 4.21
C ALA A 59 -2.38 -8.79 5.55
N SER A 60 -3.05 -8.52 6.66
CA SER A 60 -2.70 -9.14 7.94
C SER A 60 -3.12 -10.62 7.89
N THR A 61 -2.23 -11.53 8.24
CA THR A 61 -2.52 -12.97 8.33
C THR A 61 -3.28 -13.32 9.62
N GLY A 62 -3.58 -12.32 10.45
CA GLY A 62 -4.39 -12.50 11.66
C GLY A 62 -5.87 -12.71 11.31
N THR A 63 -6.52 -13.61 12.04
CA THR A 63 -7.98 -13.71 12.09
C THR A 63 -8.45 -13.23 13.47
N ILE A 64 -9.66 -12.71 13.54
CA ILE A 64 -10.29 -12.28 14.79
C ILE A 64 -11.43 -13.26 15.08
N ALA A 65 -11.37 -13.94 16.23
CA ALA A 65 -12.50 -14.73 16.71
C ALA A 65 -13.62 -13.79 17.18
N TYR A 66 -14.81 -13.94 16.62
CA TYR A 66 -15.97 -13.12 16.96
C TYR A 66 -17.15 -14.02 17.29
N GLN A 67 -17.68 -13.84 18.50
CA GLN A 67 -18.77 -14.64 19.06
C GLN A 67 -19.94 -13.75 19.44
N GLY A 68 -21.14 -14.31 19.32
CA GLY A 68 -22.35 -13.62 19.74
C GLY A 68 -23.51 -14.57 19.97
N ARG A 69 -24.60 -14.01 20.53
CA ARG A 69 -25.86 -14.71 20.75
C ARG A 69 -26.97 -14.03 19.96
N LEU A 70 -27.80 -14.84 19.30
CA LEU A 70 -28.99 -14.41 18.57
C LEU A 70 -30.22 -15.10 19.15
N ALA A 71 -31.25 -14.29 19.37
CA ALA A 71 -32.57 -14.74 19.78
C ALA A 71 -33.63 -14.10 18.87
N ASP A 72 -34.80 -14.72 18.82
CA ASP A 72 -35.97 -14.12 18.18
C ASP A 72 -36.54 -12.95 19.01
N SER A 73 -37.60 -12.30 18.50
CA SER A 73 -38.31 -11.22 19.20
C SER A 73 -38.91 -11.64 20.54
N SER A 74 -39.12 -12.93 20.74
CA SER A 74 -39.68 -13.52 21.96
C SER A 74 -38.60 -13.97 22.95
N GLY A 75 -37.31 -13.79 22.61
CA GLY A 75 -36.18 -14.17 23.44
C GLY A 75 -35.71 -15.63 23.29
N ASN A 76 -36.31 -16.42 22.40
CA ASN A 76 -35.89 -17.80 22.19
C ASN A 76 -34.60 -17.85 21.38
N PRO A 77 -33.62 -18.69 21.76
CA PRO A 77 -32.38 -18.84 21.01
C PRO A 77 -32.61 -19.39 19.60
N LEU A 78 -31.92 -18.83 18.61
CA LEU A 78 -32.03 -19.29 17.23
C LEU A 78 -31.11 -20.49 16.95
N THR A 79 -31.62 -21.48 16.22
CA THR A 79 -30.81 -22.60 15.70
C THR A 79 -31.02 -22.71 14.19
N GLN A 80 -30.26 -21.94 13.42
CA GLN A 80 -30.35 -21.89 11.97
C GLN A 80 -29.06 -21.33 11.34
N THR A 81 -28.89 -21.52 10.03
CA THR A 81 -27.82 -20.86 9.27
C THR A 81 -28.31 -19.54 8.72
N LEU A 82 -27.63 -18.44 9.06
CA LEU A 82 -28.02 -17.09 8.70
C LEU A 82 -26.98 -16.38 7.83
N ASN A 83 -27.47 -15.53 6.94
CA ASN A 83 -26.62 -14.63 6.20
C ASN A 83 -26.20 -13.46 7.11
N MET A 84 -24.90 -13.23 7.25
CA MET A 84 -24.36 -12.17 8.12
C MET A 84 -23.30 -11.33 7.40
N SER A 85 -23.26 -10.04 7.74
CA SER A 85 -22.33 -9.07 7.17
C SER A 85 -21.56 -8.35 8.28
N PHE A 86 -20.25 -8.57 8.33
CA PHE A 86 -19.38 -7.94 9.33
C PHE A 86 -18.66 -6.75 8.70
N ARG A 87 -18.58 -5.63 9.41
CA ARG A 87 -17.94 -4.40 8.93
C ARG A 87 -17.05 -3.79 10.00
N LEU A 88 -15.90 -3.28 9.58
CA LEU A 88 -14.96 -2.53 10.43
C LEU A 88 -14.90 -1.08 9.95
N TYR A 89 -14.98 -0.15 10.90
CA TYR A 89 -14.95 1.29 10.66
C TYR A 89 -13.79 1.93 11.43
N SER A 90 -13.24 3.03 10.90
CA SER A 90 -12.27 3.88 11.62
C SER A 90 -12.94 4.93 12.50
N ALA A 91 -14.17 5.31 12.16
CA ALA A 91 -14.93 6.33 12.86
C ALA A 91 -15.94 5.71 13.84
N VAL A 92 -16.22 6.41 14.94
CA VAL A 92 -17.17 5.99 15.97
C VAL A 92 -18.61 6.01 15.46
N THR A 93 -18.94 6.91 14.53
CA THR A 93 -20.29 7.04 13.95
C THR A 93 -20.22 7.19 12.43
N GLY A 94 -20.82 6.23 11.72
CA GLY A 94 -20.93 6.27 10.26
C GLY A 94 -19.59 6.15 9.51
N GLY A 95 -19.60 6.57 8.25
CA GLY A 95 -18.44 6.53 7.35
C GLY A 95 -18.37 5.30 6.45
N THR A 96 -17.40 5.30 5.54
CA THR A 96 -17.12 4.15 4.67
C THR A 96 -16.42 3.05 5.47
N PRO A 97 -16.88 1.79 5.41
CA PRO A 97 -16.21 0.70 6.12
C PRO A 97 -14.80 0.51 5.55
N LEU A 98 -13.81 0.45 6.45
CA LEU A 98 -12.45 0.02 6.10
C LEU A 98 -12.46 -1.42 5.60
N TRP A 99 -13.34 -2.24 6.17
CA TRP A 99 -13.46 -3.63 5.80
C TRP A 99 -14.87 -4.19 5.92
N THR A 100 -15.21 -5.16 5.07
CA THR A 100 -16.52 -5.83 4.99
C THR A 100 -16.36 -7.31 4.65
N GLU A 101 -16.88 -8.23 5.45
CA GLU A 101 -16.92 -9.65 5.13
C GLU A 101 -18.35 -10.19 5.12
N GLN A 102 -18.67 -10.92 4.05
CA GLN A 102 -20.00 -11.43 3.79
C GLN A 102 -20.03 -12.94 3.99
N TRP A 103 -20.95 -13.40 4.83
CA TRP A 103 -21.25 -14.81 5.08
C TRP A 103 -22.63 -15.07 4.51
N THR A 104 -22.71 -15.61 3.31
CA THR A 104 -23.96 -15.77 2.57
C THR A 104 -24.09 -17.14 1.90
N GLY A 105 -25.32 -17.59 1.73
CA GLY A 105 -25.66 -18.80 1.00
C GLY A 105 -25.02 -20.05 1.63
N PRO A 106 -24.27 -20.87 0.88
CA PRO A 106 -23.58 -22.05 1.41
C PRO A 106 -22.57 -21.74 2.52
N ASN A 107 -22.13 -20.48 2.62
CA ASN A 107 -21.19 -20.00 3.61
C ASN A 107 -21.88 -19.10 4.65
N GLY A 108 -23.18 -19.28 4.87
CA GLY A 108 -23.88 -18.62 5.96
C GLY A 108 -23.30 -19.03 7.32
N VAL A 109 -23.49 -18.19 8.32
CA VAL A 109 -23.04 -18.45 9.69
C VAL A 109 -24.00 -19.42 10.34
N LYS A 110 -23.47 -20.55 10.84
CA LYS A 110 -24.25 -21.51 11.61
C LYS A 110 -24.47 -20.97 13.02
N VAL A 111 -25.72 -20.86 13.42
CA VAL A 111 -26.14 -20.51 14.77
C VAL A 111 -26.76 -21.74 15.40
N SER A 112 -26.35 -22.09 16.61
CA SER A 112 -26.87 -23.22 17.37
C SER A 112 -27.09 -22.80 18.81
N ASP A 113 -28.32 -23.01 19.31
CA ASP A 113 -28.74 -22.54 20.64
C ASP A 113 -28.47 -21.04 20.85
N GLY A 114 -28.69 -20.27 19.79
CA GLY A 114 -28.44 -18.84 19.73
C GLY A 114 -26.96 -18.47 19.59
N LEU A 115 -26.02 -19.38 19.83
CA LEU A 115 -24.59 -19.09 19.77
C LEU A 115 -24.05 -19.22 18.35
N PHE A 116 -23.18 -18.28 17.98
CA PHE A 116 -22.35 -18.38 16.79
C PHE A 116 -20.91 -17.97 17.10
N ASN A 117 -19.98 -18.52 16.34
CA ASN A 117 -18.56 -18.19 16.37
C ASN A 117 -18.04 -18.11 14.93
N VAL A 118 -17.40 -17.00 14.57
CA VAL A 118 -16.81 -16.79 13.25
C VAL A 118 -15.36 -16.32 13.39
N MET A 119 -14.52 -16.73 12.44
CA MET A 119 -13.17 -16.20 12.31
C MET A 119 -13.17 -15.11 11.24
N LEU A 120 -13.27 -13.86 11.67
CA LEU A 120 -13.19 -12.71 10.77
C LEU A 120 -11.79 -12.63 10.16
N GLY A 121 -11.71 -12.41 8.86
CA GLY A 121 -10.44 -12.46 8.12
C GLY A 121 -10.22 -13.79 7.39
N SER A 122 -11.02 -14.83 7.68
CA SER A 122 -10.90 -16.14 7.03
C SER A 122 -11.40 -16.15 5.59
N ARG A 123 -12.39 -15.30 5.25
CA ARG A 123 -12.92 -15.20 3.88
C ARG A 123 -12.39 -13.97 3.15
N ARG A 124 -12.09 -12.90 3.89
CA ARG A 124 -11.48 -11.68 3.36
C ARG A 124 -10.45 -11.15 4.32
N ARG A 125 -9.18 -11.14 3.93
CA ARG A 125 -8.09 -10.73 4.82
C ARG A 125 -8.30 -9.35 5.42
N LEU A 126 -7.90 -9.19 6.68
CA LEU A 126 -8.05 -7.95 7.42
C LEU A 126 -7.03 -6.89 6.95
N PRO A 127 -7.40 -5.60 6.96
CA PRO A 127 -6.45 -4.52 6.75
C PRO A 127 -5.38 -4.52 7.85
N ARG A 128 -4.18 -4.05 7.54
CA ARG A 128 -3.19 -3.74 8.57
C ARG A 128 -3.58 -2.41 9.24
N VAL A 129 -3.57 -2.42 10.56
CA VAL A 129 -3.69 -1.22 11.40
C VAL A 129 -2.35 -0.53 11.55
#